data_AF-A0A950XQR1-F1
#
_entry.id   AF-A0A950XQR1-F1
#
_cell.length_a   1.000
_cell.length_b   1.000
_cell.length_c   1.000
_cell.angle_alpha   90.00
_cell.angle_beta   90.00
_cell.angle_gamma   90.00
#
_symmetry.space_group_name_H-M   'P 1'
#
loop_
_entity.id
_entity.type
_entity.pdbx_description
1 polymer ?
#
loop_
_entity_poly.entity_id
_entity_poly.type
_entity_poly.pdbx_seq_one_letter_code
_entity_poly.pdbx_strand_id
1 'polypeptide(L)'
;MRYRIARISLGRRIEFARRVREIGKRLEFLEAGSDAREKLEAAVLQAEIDRAYLEWGLEAVEGLDIDGERATPQMLIERGPLNLSMEILGKIRAECGLTEDEKKN
;
A
#
# COMPACT_ATOMS: atom_id res chain seq x y z
N MET A 1 17.62 -2.32 -10.88
CA MET A 1 16.37 -1.55 -10.72
C MET A 1 16.51 -0.57 -9.56
N ARG A 2 15.97 0.64 -9.67
CA ARG A 2 15.94 1.65 -8.59
C ARG A 2 14.53 2.21 -8.45
N TYR A 3 14.17 2.64 -7.25
CA TYR A 3 12.91 3.35 -7.00
C TYR A 3 13.15 4.48 -6.00
N ARG A 4 12.25 5.47 -6.00
CA ARG A 4 12.27 6.59 -5.07
C ARG A 4 10.97 6.62 -4.29
N ILE A 5 11.10 6.66 -2.96
CA ILE A 5 9.98 6.89 -2.06
C ILE A 5 9.92 8.38 -1.75
N ALA A 6 8.70 8.92 -1.77
CA ALA A 6 8.45 10.31 -1.44
C ALA A 6 8.96 10.61 -0.03
N ARG A 7 9.64 11.74 0.16
CA ARG A 7 9.97 12.22 1.51
C ARG A 7 8.68 12.66 2.20
N ILE A 8 8.29 11.92 3.24
CA ILE A 8 7.02 12.14 3.91
C ILE A 8 7.15 13.28 4.91
N SER A 9 6.40 14.36 4.68
CA SER A 9 6.19 15.39 5.70
C SER A 9 5.12 14.94 6.69
N LEU A 10 5.15 15.49 7.91
CA LEU A 10 4.12 15.21 8.92
C LEU A 10 2.69 15.50 8.40
N GLY A 11 2.52 16.57 7.61
CA GLY A 11 1.24 16.92 7.00
C GLY A 11 0.73 15.84 6.04
N ARG A 12 1.57 15.37 5.12
CA ARG A 12 1.20 14.27 4.19
C ARG A 12 0.89 12.99 4.96
N ARG A 13 1.63 12.69 6.02
CA ARG A 13 1.37 11.51 6.88
C ARG A 13 -0.02 11.58 7.52
N ILE A 14 -0.41 12.73 8.07
CA ILE A 14 -1.71 12.91 8.71
C ILE A 14 -2.85 12.79 7.68
N GLU A 15 -2.70 13.42 6.52
CA GLU A 15 -3.70 13.34 5.44
C GLU A 15 -3.92 11.89 5.00
N PHE A 16 -2.83 11.16 4.78
CA PHE A 16 -2.88 9.77 4.37
C PHE A 16 -3.48 8.86 5.46
N ALA A 17 -3.07 9.05 6.72
CA ALA A 17 -3.63 8.31 7.85
C ALA A 17 -5.16 8.51 7.99
N ARG A 18 -5.66 9.72 7.69
CA ARG A 18 -7.11 9.97 7.68
C ARG A 18 -7.82 9.17 6.58
N ARG A 19 -7.25 9.12 5.38
CA ARG A 19 -7.79 8.34 4.25
C ARG A 19 -7.80 6.84 4.54
N VAL A 20 -6.71 6.31 5.09
CA VAL A 20 -6.62 4.88 5.42
C VAL A 20 -7.51 4.49 6.58
N ARG A 21 -7.68 5.36 7.59
CA ARG A 21 -8.54 5.08 8.76
C ARG A 21 -9.99 4.79 8.38
N GLU A 22 -10.51 5.43 7.34
CA GLU A 22 -11.88 5.16 6.87
C GLU A 22 -12.03 3.74 6.34
N ILE A 23 -11.05 3.29 5.55
CA ILE A 23 -11.00 1.92 5.00
C ILE A 23 -10.74 0.90 6.12
N GLY A 24 -9.84 1.23 7.05
CA GLY A 24 -9.47 0.37 8.19
C GLY A 24 -10.66 0.01 9.09
N LYS A 25 -11.56 0.95 9.38
CA LYS A 25 -12.77 0.66 10.19
C LYS A 25 -13.68 -0.39 9.54
N ARG A 26 -13.79 -0.36 8.21
CA ARG A 26 -14.59 -1.34 7.47
C ARG A 26 -13.90 -2.70 7.45
N LEU A 27 -12.56 -2.69 7.37
CA LEU A 27 -11.75 -3.90 7.47
C LEU A 27 -11.92 -4.57 8.85
N GLU A 28 -11.77 -3.82 9.94
CA GLU A 28 -11.96 -4.31 11.32
C GLU A 28 -13.32 -5.01 11.51
N PHE A 29 -14.39 -4.44 10.95
CA PHE A 29 -15.72 -5.05 11.00
C PHE A 29 -15.79 -6.40 10.26
N LEU A 30 -15.19 -6.48 9.07
CA LEU A 30 -15.20 -7.69 8.24
C LEU A 30 -14.28 -8.78 8.79
N GLU A 31 -13.15 -8.41 9.42
CA GLU A 31 -12.22 -9.35 10.05
C GLU A 31 -12.79 -9.99 11.33
N ALA A 32 -13.69 -9.28 12.02
CA ALA A 32 -14.45 -9.86 13.13
C ALA A 32 -15.51 -10.89 12.67
N GLY A 33 -15.82 -10.91 11.37
CA GLY A 33 -16.68 -11.88 10.72
C GLY A 33 -16.06 -13.28 10.61
N SER A 34 -16.90 -14.29 10.40
CA SER A 34 -16.45 -15.68 10.24
C SER A 34 -16.83 -16.30 8.90
N ASP A 35 -17.64 -15.59 8.10
CA ASP A 35 -18.05 -16.03 6.78
C ASP A 35 -16.89 -15.90 5.76
N ALA A 36 -16.82 -16.84 4.82
CA ALA A 36 -15.80 -16.83 3.77
C ALA A 36 -15.89 -15.57 2.88
N ARG A 37 -17.10 -15.04 2.67
CA ARG A 37 -17.36 -13.81 1.94
C ARG A 37 -16.80 -12.58 2.66
N GLU A 38 -16.98 -12.52 3.98
CA GLU A 38 -16.44 -11.42 4.80
C GLU A 38 -14.91 -11.40 4.75
N LYS A 39 -14.28 -12.58 4.85
CA LYS A 39 -12.82 -12.73 4.72
C LYS A 39 -12.31 -12.32 3.35
N LEU A 40 -13.04 -12.64 2.28
CA LEU A 40 -12.69 -12.21 0.93
C LEU A 40 -12.80 -10.69 0.78
N GLU A 41 -13.87 -10.09 1.31
CA GLU A 41 -14.06 -8.63 1.28
C GLU A 41 -12.98 -7.91 2.09
N ALA A 42 -12.60 -8.46 3.26
CA ALA A 42 -11.48 -7.96 4.07
C ALA A 42 -10.16 -7.99 3.26
N ALA A 43 -9.86 -9.09 2.58
CA ALA A 43 -8.65 -9.19 1.76
C ALA A 43 -8.61 -8.15 0.62
N VAL A 44 -9.76 -7.85 0.01
CA VAL A 44 -9.87 -6.80 -1.02
C VAL A 44 -9.60 -5.42 -0.41
N LEU A 45 -10.21 -5.09 0.72
CA LEU A 45 -9.97 -3.80 1.39
C LEU A 45 -8.52 -3.65 1.83
N GLN A 46 -7.88 -4.72 2.31
CA GLN A 46 -6.46 -4.71 2.64
C GLN A 46 -5.60 -4.40 1.40
N ALA A 47 -5.92 -5.01 0.26
CA ALA A 47 -5.23 -4.72 -1.00
C ALA A 47 -5.46 -3.27 -1.49
N GLU A 48 -6.64 -2.69 -1.24
CA GLU A 48 -6.91 -1.27 -1.53
C GLU A 48 -6.09 -0.33 -0.64
N ILE A 49 -5.91 -0.67 0.65
CA ILE A 49 -5.03 0.06 1.56
C ILE A 49 -3.59 -0.01 1.04
N ASP A 50 -3.10 -1.20 0.67
CA ASP A 50 -1.76 -1.41 0.13
C ASP A 50 -1.52 -0.59 -1.14
N ARG A 51 -2.51 -0.59 -2.05
CA ARG A 51 -2.49 0.27 -3.25
C ARG A 51 -2.41 1.75 -2.87
N ALA A 52 -3.21 2.21 -1.92
CA ALA A 52 -3.19 3.61 -1.48
C ALA A 52 -1.80 4.02 -0.96
N TYR A 53 -1.13 3.15 -0.19
CA TYR A 53 0.25 3.40 0.27
C TYR A 53 1.23 3.53 -0.89
N LEU A 54 1.14 2.65 -1.89
CA LEU A 54 2.01 2.71 -3.06
C LEU A 54 1.75 3.98 -3.89
N GLU A 55 0.50 4.33 -4.16
CA GLU A 55 0.12 5.54 -4.91
C GLU A 55 0.62 6.82 -4.21
N TRP A 56 0.59 6.83 -2.89
CA TRP A 56 1.01 7.98 -2.10
C TRP A 56 2.52 8.07 -1.88
N GLY A 57 3.18 6.92 -1.68
CA GLY A 57 4.58 6.84 -1.27
C GLY A 57 5.57 6.61 -2.41
N LEU A 58 5.19 6.03 -3.54
CA LEU A 58 6.10 5.74 -4.65
C LEU A 58 6.17 6.93 -5.62
N GLU A 59 7.33 7.58 -5.70
CA GLU A 59 7.53 8.76 -6.54
C GLU A 59 8.07 8.41 -7.94
N ALA A 60 8.98 7.43 -8.02
CA ALA A 60 9.62 7.06 -9.28
C ALA A 60 10.09 5.61 -9.28
N VAL A 61 10.14 5.01 -10.47
CA VAL A 61 10.69 3.69 -10.75
C VAL A 61 11.62 3.80 -11.97
N GLU A 62 12.79 3.17 -11.89
CA GLU A 62 13.79 3.16 -12.97
C GLU A 62 14.42 1.79 -13.16
N GLY A 63 14.74 1.45 -14.42
CA GLY A 63 15.38 0.18 -14.76
C GLY A 63 14.46 -1.02 -14.56
N LEU A 64 13.16 -0.81 -14.79
CA LEU A 64 12.13 -1.82 -14.96
C LEU A 64 11.38 -1.50 -16.24
N ASP A 65 11.21 -2.50 -17.10
CA ASP A 65 10.30 -2.43 -18.24
C ASP A 65 9.11 -3.35 -17.93
N ILE A 66 7.90 -2.85 -18.16
CA ILE A 66 6.64 -3.60 -18.03
C ILE A 66 6.02 -3.63 -19.43
N ASP A 67 5.77 -4.82 -19.96
CA ASP A 67 5.21 -5.01 -21.29
C ASP A 67 5.99 -4.31 -22.42
N GLY A 68 7.32 -4.16 -22.25
CA GLY A 68 8.21 -3.51 -23.22
C GLY A 68 8.27 -1.98 -23.11
N GLU A 69 7.59 -1.39 -22.14
CA GLU A 69 7.60 0.05 -21.86
C GLU A 69 8.31 0.36 -20.54
N ARG A 70 9.00 1.50 -20.48
CA ARG A 70 9.66 1.96 -19.24
C ARG A 70 8.61 2.16 -18.16
N ALA A 71 8.75 1.42 -17.06
CA ALA A 71 7.77 1.42 -16.00
C ALA A 71 7.61 2.80 -15.32
N THR A 72 6.36 3.18 -15.11
CA THR A 72 5.97 4.27 -14.19
C THR A 72 5.50 3.70 -12.85
N PRO A 73 5.41 4.51 -11.77
CA PRO A 73 4.79 4.08 -10.52
C PRO A 73 3.41 3.46 -10.71
N GLN A 74 2.52 4.09 -11.49
CA GLN A 74 1.19 3.58 -11.80
C GLN A 74 1.25 2.24 -12.54
N MET A 75 2.14 2.09 -13.53
CA MET A 75 2.30 0.80 -14.22
C MET A 75 2.78 -0.29 -13.26
N LEU A 76 3.70 0.01 -12.34
CA LEU A 76 4.11 -0.96 -11.32
C LEU A 76 2.95 -1.38 -10.42
N ILE A 77 2.09 -0.43 -10.02
CA ILE A 77 0.93 -0.71 -9.17
C ILE A 77 -0.11 -1.57 -9.89
N GLU A 78 -0.34 -1.33 -11.18
CA GLU A 78 -1.39 -2.03 -11.95
C GLU A 78 -0.93 -3.35 -12.56
N ARG A 79 0.30 -3.41 -13.05
CA ARG A 79 0.83 -4.46 -13.94
C ARG A 79 2.20 -4.97 -13.52
N GLY A 80 2.75 -4.41 -12.44
CA GLY A 80 4.07 -4.74 -11.97
C GLY A 80 4.16 -6.11 -11.28
N PRO A 81 5.39 -6.63 -11.12
CA PRO A 81 5.62 -7.84 -10.34
C PRO A 81 5.17 -7.66 -8.88
N LEU A 82 4.30 -8.55 -8.39
CA LEU A 82 3.74 -8.47 -7.04
C LEU A 82 4.81 -8.41 -5.95
N ASN A 83 5.87 -9.22 -6.06
CA ASN A 83 6.96 -9.26 -5.08
C ASN A 83 7.65 -7.90 -4.92
N LEU A 84 7.80 -7.16 -6.01
CA LEU A 84 8.43 -5.85 -6.01
C LEU A 84 7.51 -4.78 -5.40
N SER A 85 6.21 -4.82 -5.73
CA SER A 85 5.22 -3.95 -5.10
C SER A 85 5.18 -4.15 -3.59
N MET A 86 5.24 -5.41 -3.11
CA MET A 86 5.28 -5.73 -1.69
C MET A 86 6.57 -5.26 -1.00
N GLU A 87 7.72 -5.37 -1.66
CA GLU A 87 9.00 -4.85 -1.15
C GLU A 87 8.95 -3.33 -0.93
N ILE A 88 8.51 -2.60 -1.96
CA ILE A 88 8.40 -1.13 -1.92
C ILE A 88 7.38 -0.70 -0.87
N LEU A 89 6.23 -1.37 -0.80
CA LEU A 89 5.21 -1.13 0.22
C LEU A 89 5.78 -1.25 1.64
N GLY A 90 6.58 -2.29 1.90
CA GLY A 90 7.24 -2.47 3.20
C GLY A 90 8.15 -1.30 3.57
N LYS A 91 8.88 -0.76 2.59
CA LYS A 91 9.72 0.44 2.79
C LYS A 91 8.89 1.69 3.06
N ILE A 92 7.79 1.90 2.33
CA ILE A 92 6.89 3.04 2.54
C ILE A 92 6.27 2.99 3.95
N ARG A 93 5.82 1.81 4.40
CA ARG A 93 5.25 1.61 5.73
C ARG A 93 6.27 1.86 6.85
N ALA A 94 7.53 1.46 6.64
CA ALA A 94 8.62 1.76 7.57
C ALA A 94 8.87 3.26 7.73
N GLU A 95 8.87 4.03 6.63
CA GLU A 95 8.99 5.50 6.67
C GLU A 95 7.79 6.16 7.40
N CYS A 96 6.63 5.52 7.41
CA CYS A 96 5.45 5.97 8.14
C CYS A 96 5.48 5.65 9.64
N GLY A 97 6.48 4.87 10.11
CA GLY A 97 6.55 4.38 11.48
C GLY A 97 5.46 3.36 11.82
N LEU A 98 4.93 2.64 10.82
CA LEU A 98 3.87 1.63 11.00
C LEU A 98 4.42 0.21 11.18
N THR A 99 5.71 0.07 11.47
CA THR A 99 6.28 -1.25 11.73
C THR A 99 5.91 -1.69 13.15
N GLU A 100 5.01 -2.67 13.22
CA GLU A 100 4.69 -3.55 14.36
C GLU A 100 3.68 -3.04 15.41
N ASP A 101 3.15 -1.82 15.33
CA ASP A 101 2.11 -1.33 16.25
C ASP A 101 0.67 -1.66 15.78
N GLU A 102 0.43 -1.86 14.48
CA GLU A 102 -0.89 -2.24 13.94
C GLU A 102 -1.18 -3.76 14.02
N LYS A 103 -0.22 -4.61 14.39
CA LYS A 103 -0.43 -6.07 14.51
C LYS A 103 -0.98 -6.53 15.87
N LYS A 104 -1.21 -5.61 16.82
CA LYS A 104 -1.44 -5.97 18.23
C LYS A 104 -2.66 -5.34 18.92
N ASN A 105 -3.53 -4.61 18.22
CA ASN A 105 -4.79 -4.12 18.80
C ASN A 105 -5.99 -4.75 18.10
#